data_AF-A0A1G3X9L2-F1
#
_entry.id   AF-A0A1G3X9L2-F1
#
_cell.length_a   1.000
_cell.length_b   1.000
_cell.length_c   1.000
_cell.angle_alpha   90.00
_cell.angle_beta   90.00
_cell.angle_gamma   90.00
#
_symmetry.space_group_name_H-M   'P 1'
#
loop_
_entity.id
_entity.type
_entity.pdbx_description
1 polymer ?
#
loop_
_entity_poly.entity_id
_entity_poly.type
_entity_poly.pdbx_seq_one_letter_code
_entity_poly.pdbx_strand_id
1 'polypeptide(L)'
;MNHFYHQLNQSHRNLHQEDYIHKTSSLMKDALNHKAMFNTILIIGAGNLSDIPLDYFCEKFHEIYLTDIDQESMNQALVEKQQSKIKVIQMDYLGLDDVYFNHAFFNALIHKSKEQIEYDVLQEIDHILDHHFSKKLMTKFDVIYISPIYTQLLYRACEYKLDTMIPYGLSPSRKDDILSFILQQMAKILHHFNQEIMNLLNPEGIIFVASDIFLLTDNDFSLNVKKHISNQKWMNDTYQAYLSQYGIGLGDFGLADLAEHFQSAMKTWLLWGIQTHQSYAVQFCVLK
;
A
#
# COMPACT_ATOMS: atom_id res chain seq x y z
N MET A 1 8.83 8.68 11.35
CA MET A 1 7.88 7.64 10.90
C MET A 1 8.61 6.33 10.54
N ASN A 2 9.87 6.39 10.10
CA ASN A 2 10.68 5.25 9.65
C ASN A 2 10.73 4.04 10.60
N HIS A 3 10.77 4.26 11.93
CA HIS A 3 10.70 3.16 12.90
C HIS A 3 9.38 2.35 12.82
N PHE A 4 8.25 3.01 12.58
CA PHE A 4 6.95 2.34 12.42
C PHE A 4 6.96 1.43 11.19
N TYR A 5 7.40 1.95 10.04
CA TYR A 5 7.48 1.17 8.80
C TYR A 5 8.45 0.00 8.89
N HIS A 6 9.59 0.19 9.58
CA HIS A 6 10.51 -0.90 9.84
C HIS A 6 9.88 -2.01 10.70
N GLN A 7 9.20 -1.65 11.80
CA GLN A 7 8.47 -2.62 12.62
C GLN A 7 7.39 -3.35 11.82
N LEU A 8 6.65 -2.62 10.97
CA LEU A 8 5.62 -3.18 10.11
C LEU A 8 6.22 -4.23 9.15
N ASN A 9 7.29 -3.88 8.43
CA ASN A 9 7.96 -4.79 7.49
C ASN A 9 8.57 -6.01 8.19
N GLN A 10 9.14 -5.86 9.38
CA GLN A 10 9.65 -7.00 10.15
C GLN A 10 8.53 -7.92 10.64
N SER A 11 7.35 -7.37 10.98
CA SER A 11 6.18 -8.16 11.36
C SER A 11 5.68 -9.08 10.23
N HIS A 12 6.01 -8.75 8.98
CA HIS A 12 5.61 -9.50 7.80
C HIS A 12 6.62 -10.57 7.34
N ARG A 13 7.69 -10.82 8.09
CA ARG A 13 8.81 -11.67 7.64
C ARG A 13 8.50 -13.16 7.62
N ASN A 14 7.62 -13.61 8.52
CA ASN A 14 7.28 -15.03 8.70
C ASN A 14 5.83 -15.34 8.30
N LEU A 15 5.26 -14.59 7.35
CA LEU A 15 3.89 -14.79 6.89
C LEU A 15 3.81 -15.97 5.92
N HIS A 16 2.71 -16.72 5.97
CA HIS A 16 2.44 -17.79 5.02
C HIS A 16 1.88 -17.19 3.71
N GLN A 17 2.78 -16.84 2.77
CA GLN A 17 2.45 -16.12 1.54
C GLN A 17 2.57 -16.96 0.26
N GLU A 18 2.90 -18.25 0.36
CA GLU A 18 3.17 -19.11 -0.80
C GLU A 18 2.02 -19.16 -1.81
N ASP A 19 0.79 -19.33 -1.34
CA ASP A 19 -0.41 -19.35 -2.19
C ASP A 19 -0.66 -17.98 -2.85
N TYR A 20 -0.43 -16.88 -2.11
CA TYR A 20 -0.52 -15.53 -2.64
C TYR A 20 0.49 -15.31 -3.77
N ILE A 21 1.77 -15.60 -3.52
CA ILE A 21 2.87 -15.47 -4.49
C ILE A 21 2.59 -16.33 -5.72
N HIS A 22 2.17 -17.58 -5.54
CA HIS A 22 1.86 -18.48 -6.65
C HIS A 22 0.72 -17.93 -7.52
N LYS A 23 -0.38 -17.48 -6.90
CA LYS A 23 -1.53 -16.94 -7.64
C LYS A 23 -1.17 -15.64 -8.36
N THR A 24 -0.55 -14.68 -7.68
CA THR A 24 -0.16 -13.41 -8.31
C THR A 24 0.85 -13.63 -9.44
N SER A 25 1.81 -14.54 -9.27
CA SER A 25 2.73 -14.95 -10.34
C SER A 25 2.02 -15.49 -11.57
N SER A 26 1.03 -16.38 -11.38
CA SER A 26 0.25 -16.93 -12.49
C SER A 26 -0.51 -15.84 -13.24
N LEU A 27 -1.17 -14.94 -12.51
CA LEU A 27 -1.96 -13.87 -13.10
C LEU A 27 -1.08 -12.86 -13.85
N MET A 28 0.08 -12.51 -13.28
CA MET A 28 1.07 -11.66 -13.94
C MET A 28 1.64 -12.34 -15.18
N LYS A 29 1.93 -13.65 -15.12
CA LYS A 29 2.41 -14.42 -16.27
C LYS A 29 1.42 -14.41 -17.43
N ASP A 30 0.13 -14.54 -17.15
CA ASP A 30 -0.91 -14.49 -18.18
C ASP A 30 -1.01 -13.08 -18.79
N ALA A 31 -0.94 -12.03 -17.97
CA ALA A 31 -0.99 -10.65 -18.44
C ALA A 31 0.22 -10.23 -19.29
N LEU A 32 1.40 -10.79 -18.97
CA LEU A 32 2.69 -10.47 -19.60
C LEU A 32 3.12 -11.47 -20.69
N ASN A 33 2.29 -12.46 -21.03
CA ASN A 33 2.67 -13.55 -21.94
C ASN A 33 3.00 -13.10 -23.38
N HIS A 34 2.53 -11.92 -23.78
CA HIS A 34 2.67 -11.38 -25.13
C HIS A 34 4.12 -10.96 -25.46
N LYS A 35 4.99 -10.85 -24.45
CA LYS A 35 6.41 -10.51 -24.63
C LYS A 35 7.28 -11.47 -23.81
N ALA A 36 8.38 -11.92 -24.42
CA ALA A 36 9.31 -12.82 -23.73
C ALA A 36 9.98 -12.14 -22.53
N MET A 37 10.35 -10.86 -22.68
CA MET A 37 11.11 -10.07 -21.72
C MET A 37 10.74 -8.58 -21.81
N PHE A 38 10.63 -7.91 -20.68
CA PHE A 38 10.35 -6.49 -20.53
C PHE A 38 11.60 -5.75 -20.05
N ASN A 39 11.65 -4.43 -20.24
CA ASN A 39 12.82 -3.65 -19.86
C ASN A 39 12.85 -3.42 -18.35
N THR A 40 11.77 -2.86 -17.80
CA THR A 40 11.76 -2.34 -16.44
C THR A 40 10.47 -2.69 -15.70
N ILE A 41 10.62 -3.12 -14.44
CA ILE A 41 9.52 -3.18 -13.48
C ILE A 41 9.84 -2.32 -12.26
N LEU A 42 8.85 -1.55 -11.80
CA LEU A 42 8.88 -0.86 -10.52
C LEU A 42 7.96 -1.55 -9.52
N ILE A 43 8.49 -1.87 -8.35
CA ILE A 43 7.72 -2.42 -7.23
C ILE A 43 7.61 -1.33 -6.17
N ILE A 44 6.38 -0.93 -5.88
CA ILE A 44 6.01 0.07 -4.90
C ILE A 44 5.55 -0.64 -3.63
N GLY A 45 6.18 -0.30 -2.50
CA GLY A 45 5.91 -0.92 -1.21
C GLY A 45 6.52 -2.31 -1.10
N ALA A 46 7.79 -2.46 -1.47
CA ALA A 46 8.42 -3.77 -1.57
C ALA A 46 8.65 -4.46 -0.21
N GLY A 47 8.64 -3.71 0.88
CA GLY A 47 8.80 -4.20 2.24
C GLY A 47 10.00 -5.13 2.40
N ASN A 48 9.76 -6.33 2.91
CA ASN A 48 10.78 -7.37 3.10
C ASN A 48 10.76 -8.45 2.00
N LEU A 49 10.07 -8.20 0.89
CA LEU A 49 9.95 -9.10 -0.27
C LEU A 49 9.25 -10.45 -0.01
N SER A 50 8.57 -10.64 1.13
CA SER A 50 7.94 -11.92 1.49
C SER A 50 6.72 -12.29 0.64
N ASP A 51 6.15 -11.34 -0.08
CA ASP A 51 4.95 -11.47 -0.91
C ASP A 51 5.19 -11.13 -2.39
N ILE A 52 6.46 -10.97 -2.78
CA ILE A 52 6.88 -10.59 -4.13
C ILE A 52 7.50 -11.79 -4.85
N PRO A 53 7.01 -12.18 -6.05
CA PRO A 53 7.58 -13.27 -6.83
C PRO A 53 8.86 -12.83 -7.57
N LEU A 54 9.90 -12.54 -6.80
CA LEU A 54 11.13 -11.94 -7.33
C LEU A 54 11.82 -12.83 -8.38
N ASP A 55 11.76 -14.15 -8.22
CA ASP A 55 12.39 -15.09 -9.15
C ASP A 55 11.75 -15.00 -10.53
N TYR A 56 10.42 -14.92 -10.59
CA TYR A 56 9.67 -14.66 -11.82
C TYR A 56 10.03 -13.29 -12.43
N PHE A 57 10.20 -12.25 -11.61
CA PHE A 57 10.62 -10.94 -12.10
C PHE A 57 12.04 -10.96 -12.69
N CYS A 58 12.99 -11.67 -12.06
CA CYS A 58 14.36 -11.82 -12.58
C CYS A 58 14.42 -12.51 -13.96
N GLU A 59 13.46 -13.39 -14.24
CA GLU A 59 13.29 -14.04 -15.55
C GLU A 59 12.64 -13.10 -16.59
N LYS A 60 11.75 -12.20 -16.17
CA LYS A 60 10.92 -11.38 -17.06
C LYS A 60 11.41 -9.97 -17.32
N PHE A 61 12.27 -9.43 -16.48
CA PHE A 61 12.70 -8.04 -16.59
C PHE A 61 14.23 -7.91 -16.71
N HIS A 62 14.68 -6.94 -17.51
CA HIS A 62 16.08 -6.57 -17.59
C HIS A 62 16.54 -5.80 -16.34
N GLU A 63 15.70 -4.91 -15.82
CA GLU A 63 15.93 -4.17 -14.59
C GLU A 63 14.70 -4.22 -13.67
N ILE A 64 14.95 -4.38 -12.37
CA ILE A 64 13.93 -4.48 -11.33
C ILE A 64 14.20 -3.39 -10.30
N TYR A 65 13.24 -2.51 -10.06
CA TYR A 65 13.34 -1.43 -9.10
C TYR A 65 12.47 -1.76 -7.90
N LEU A 66 13.09 -1.95 -6.75
CA LEU A 66 12.40 -2.17 -5.48
C LEU A 66 12.40 -0.87 -4.70
N THR A 67 11.21 -0.36 -4.40
CA THR A 67 11.04 0.84 -3.60
C THR A 67 10.26 0.56 -2.33
N ASP A 68 10.77 1.07 -1.22
CA ASP A 68 10.11 1.09 0.08
C ASP A 68 10.79 2.15 0.94
N ILE A 69 10.11 2.67 1.96
CA ILE A 69 10.71 3.61 2.90
C ILE A 69 11.75 2.93 3.81
N ASP A 70 11.62 1.61 4.01
CA ASP A 70 12.56 0.80 4.77
C ASP A 70 13.52 0.02 3.87
N GLN A 71 14.59 0.71 3.45
CA GLN A 71 15.64 0.12 2.64
C GLN A 71 16.36 -1.04 3.34
N GLU A 72 16.44 -1.03 4.67
CA GLU A 72 17.12 -2.06 5.43
C GLU A 72 16.42 -3.41 5.27
N SER A 73 15.09 -3.45 5.40
CA SER A 73 14.31 -4.68 5.21
C SER A 73 14.46 -5.27 3.81
N MET A 74 14.45 -4.43 2.76
CA MET A 74 14.68 -4.89 1.38
C MET A 74 16.08 -5.50 1.22
N ASN A 75 17.12 -4.81 1.72
CA ASN A 75 18.49 -5.29 1.62
C ASN A 75 18.70 -6.60 2.38
N GLN A 76 18.15 -6.74 3.58
CA GLN A 76 18.21 -7.97 4.37
C GLN A 76 17.58 -9.15 3.63
N ALA A 77 16.47 -8.94 2.92
CA ALA A 77 15.78 -9.98 2.15
C ALA A 77 16.54 -10.39 0.86
N LEU A 78 17.42 -9.53 0.35
CA LEU A 78 18.17 -9.75 -0.90
C LEU A 78 19.55 -10.40 -0.73
N VAL A 79 20.02 -10.59 0.50
CA VAL A 79 21.38 -11.10 0.79
C VAL A 79 21.69 -12.43 0.07
N GLU A 80 20.68 -13.17 -0.37
CA GLU A 80 20.81 -14.49 -1.02
C GLU A 80 20.39 -14.52 -2.51
N LYS A 81 20.00 -13.40 -3.14
CA LYS A 81 19.39 -13.38 -4.48
C LYS A 81 20.21 -12.61 -5.53
N GLN A 82 19.93 -12.82 -6.83
CA GLN A 82 20.65 -12.23 -7.97
C GLN A 82 20.61 -10.68 -7.98
N GLN A 83 21.60 -10.03 -7.37
CA GLN A 83 21.61 -8.57 -7.17
C GLN A 83 21.86 -7.74 -8.44
N SER A 84 22.44 -8.32 -9.51
CA SER A 84 22.96 -7.51 -10.62
C SER A 84 21.92 -6.77 -11.46
N LYS A 85 20.65 -7.22 -11.46
CA LYS A 85 19.53 -6.55 -12.15
C LYS A 85 18.62 -5.76 -11.21
N ILE A 86 18.85 -5.85 -9.90
CA ILE A 86 17.94 -5.31 -8.87
C ILE A 86 18.51 -4.00 -8.35
N LYS A 87 17.71 -2.95 -8.42
CA LYS A 87 17.99 -1.63 -7.87
C LYS A 87 17.10 -1.41 -6.66
N VAL A 88 17.70 -1.31 -5.48
CA VAL A 88 17.00 -1.03 -4.23
C VAL A 88 17.07 0.46 -3.95
N ILE A 89 15.91 1.10 -3.78
CA ILE A 89 15.80 2.54 -3.60
C ILE A 89 14.94 2.82 -2.37
N GLN A 90 15.50 3.52 -1.38
CA GLN A 90 14.71 4.07 -0.30
C GLN A 90 13.75 5.13 -0.87
N MET A 91 12.46 4.94 -0.69
CA MET A 91 11.44 5.83 -1.22
C MET A 91 10.44 6.22 -0.14
N ASP A 92 10.46 7.50 0.20
CA ASP A 92 9.38 8.15 0.92
C ASP A 92 8.37 8.70 -0.10
N TYR A 93 7.24 8.01 -0.24
CA TYR A 93 6.22 8.34 -1.23
C TYR A 93 5.47 9.64 -0.91
N LEU A 94 5.43 10.04 0.36
CA LEU A 94 4.66 11.22 0.79
C LEU A 94 5.56 12.37 1.25
N GLY A 95 6.88 12.18 1.31
CA GLY A 95 7.81 13.19 1.80
C GLY A 95 7.69 13.39 3.32
N LEU A 96 7.29 12.36 4.07
CA LEU A 96 7.14 12.39 5.52
C LEU A 96 8.44 12.73 6.28
N ASP A 97 9.61 12.52 5.69
CA ASP A 97 10.89 12.98 6.24
C ASP A 97 11.02 14.52 6.19
N ASP A 98 10.38 15.18 5.21
CA ASP A 98 10.37 16.64 5.02
C ASP A 98 9.13 17.31 5.66
N VAL A 99 8.06 16.55 5.91
CA VAL A 99 6.81 16.99 6.55
C VAL A 99 6.94 16.91 8.08
N TYR A 100 6.39 17.89 8.81
CA TYR A 100 6.52 18.01 10.27
C TYR A 100 5.58 17.05 11.04
N PHE A 101 5.22 15.87 10.54
CA PHE A 101 4.56 14.80 11.32
C PHE A 101 5.53 14.11 12.31
N ASN A 102 6.30 14.92 13.04
CA ASN A 102 7.27 14.48 14.03
C ASN A 102 6.65 14.46 15.43
N HIS A 103 7.43 14.01 16.42
CA HIS A 103 6.98 13.96 17.81
C HIS A 103 6.54 15.32 18.36
N ALA A 104 7.16 16.42 17.94
CA ALA A 104 6.80 17.75 18.40
C ALA A 104 5.41 18.18 17.90
N PHE A 105 5.08 17.87 16.64
CA PHE A 105 3.73 18.10 16.10
C PHE A 105 2.68 17.37 16.91
N PHE A 106 2.81 16.06 17.09
CA PHE A 106 1.84 15.25 17.83
C PHE A 106 1.72 15.66 19.31
N ASN A 107 2.83 15.99 19.97
CA ASN A 107 2.82 16.49 21.34
C ASN A 107 2.06 17.82 21.45
N ALA A 108 2.22 18.73 20.48
CA ALA A 108 1.54 20.00 20.47
C ALA A 108 0.02 19.86 20.31
N LEU A 109 -0.47 18.77 19.70
CA LEU A 109 -1.90 18.54 19.51
C LEU A 109 -2.66 18.48 20.83
N ILE A 110 -2.04 18.08 21.95
CA ILE A 110 -2.70 17.95 23.26
C ILE A 110 -3.29 19.30 23.73
N HIS A 111 -2.61 20.41 23.43
CA HIS A 111 -2.94 21.74 23.94
C HIS A 111 -3.71 22.64 22.95
N LYS A 112 -3.97 22.15 21.73
CA LYS A 112 -4.63 22.93 20.68
C LYS A 112 -6.16 22.87 20.76
N SER A 113 -6.86 23.77 20.08
CA SER A 113 -8.28 23.61 19.78
C SER A 113 -8.47 22.66 18.59
N LYS A 114 -9.70 22.23 18.32
CA LYS A 114 -10.02 21.38 17.16
C LYS A 114 -9.65 22.10 15.86
N GLU A 115 -10.04 23.37 15.74
CA GLU A 115 -9.82 24.20 14.56
C GLU A 115 -8.32 24.41 14.29
N GLN A 116 -7.52 24.58 15.35
CA GLN A 116 -6.06 24.65 15.22
C GLN A 116 -5.45 23.34 14.74
N ILE A 117 -5.92 22.20 15.27
CA ILE A 117 -5.43 20.89 14.82
C ILE A 117 -5.78 20.67 13.34
N GLU A 118 -7.02 20.95 12.94
CA GLU A 118 -7.44 20.81 11.54
C GLU A 118 -6.62 21.70 10.62
N TYR A 119 -6.37 22.95 11.02
CA TYR A 119 -5.50 23.86 10.28
C TYR A 119 -4.08 23.31 10.12
N ASP A 120 -3.45 22.87 11.21
CA ASP A 120 -2.08 22.35 11.16
C ASP A 120 -1.99 21.06 10.34
N VAL A 121 -2.96 20.16 10.47
CA VAL A 121 -3.04 18.96 9.64
C VAL A 121 -3.13 19.35 8.17
N LEU A 122 -3.98 20.31 7.80
CA LEU A 122 -4.09 20.75 6.40
C LEU A 122 -2.77 21.30 5.85
N GLN A 123 -2.01 22.05 6.65
CA GLN A 123 -0.68 22.52 6.23
C GLN A 123 0.28 21.37 5.93
N GLU A 124 0.30 20.32 6.76
CA GLU A 124 1.13 19.15 6.48
C GLU A 124 0.61 18.35 5.27
N ILE A 125 -0.71 18.31 5.04
CA ILE A 125 -1.29 17.71 3.83
C ILE A 125 -0.85 18.49 2.59
N ASP A 126 -0.87 19.81 2.61
CA ASP A 126 -0.42 20.65 1.49
C ASP A 126 1.06 20.36 1.15
N HIS A 127 1.93 20.20 2.17
CA HIS A 127 3.31 19.78 1.96
C HIS A 127 3.43 18.38 1.32
N ILE A 128 2.60 17.41 1.73
CA ILE A 128 2.57 16.08 1.10
C ILE A 128 2.17 16.19 -0.37
N LEU A 129 1.21 17.06 -0.71
CA LEU A 129 0.74 17.25 -2.09
C LEU A 129 1.76 17.97 -2.98
N ASP A 130 2.67 18.76 -2.39
CA ASP A 130 3.79 19.38 -3.12
C ASP A 130 4.97 18.42 -3.37
N HIS A 131 4.99 17.27 -2.68
CA HIS A 131 6.05 16.27 -2.82
C HIS A 131 5.85 15.42 -4.09
N HIS A 132 6.92 15.25 -4.87
CA HIS A 132 6.90 14.47 -6.11
C HIS A 132 7.96 13.37 -6.10
N PHE A 133 7.63 12.22 -5.52
CA PHE A 133 8.56 11.09 -5.44
C PHE A 133 8.95 10.56 -6.82
N SER A 134 8.10 10.72 -7.84
CA SER A 134 8.39 10.27 -9.21
C SER A 134 9.66 10.90 -9.77
N LYS A 135 9.98 12.15 -9.38
CA LYS A 135 11.18 12.86 -9.82
C LYS A 135 12.49 12.20 -9.37
N LYS A 136 12.46 11.35 -8.33
CA LYS A 136 13.63 10.57 -7.90
C LYS A 136 13.95 9.42 -8.87
N LEU A 137 12.99 9.03 -9.72
CA LEU A 137 13.14 7.98 -10.72
C LEU A 137 13.32 8.62 -12.09
N MET A 138 14.52 8.50 -12.66
CA MET A 138 14.88 9.11 -13.95
C MET A 138 14.39 8.31 -15.17
N THR A 139 13.53 7.31 -14.97
CA THR A 139 13.03 6.42 -16.01
C THR A 139 11.53 6.18 -15.83
N LYS A 140 10.88 5.84 -16.94
CA LYS A 140 9.55 5.25 -16.95
C LYS A 140 9.63 3.73 -16.94
N PHE A 141 8.50 3.09 -16.64
CA PHE A 141 8.41 1.67 -16.40
C PHE A 141 7.44 0.99 -17.37
N ASP A 142 7.84 -0.17 -17.89
CA ASP A 142 6.94 -1.02 -18.68
C ASP A 142 5.88 -1.66 -17.79
N VAL A 143 6.23 -1.95 -16.53
CA VAL A 143 5.33 -2.54 -15.55
C VAL A 143 5.51 -1.86 -14.19
N ILE A 144 4.41 -1.57 -13.51
CA ILE A 144 4.43 -1.15 -12.10
C ILE A 144 3.62 -2.18 -11.29
N TYR A 145 4.20 -2.67 -10.19
CA TYR A 145 3.49 -3.47 -9.20
C TYR A 145 3.34 -2.68 -7.90
N ILE A 146 2.10 -2.40 -7.51
CA ILE A 146 1.74 -1.76 -6.25
C ILE A 146 1.33 -2.85 -5.27
N SER A 147 2.13 -3.05 -4.21
CA SER A 147 1.77 -3.96 -3.12
C SER A 147 0.63 -3.38 -2.26
N PRO A 148 0.05 -4.16 -1.33
CA PRO A 148 -0.96 -3.66 -0.40
C PRO A 148 -0.43 -2.56 0.54
N ILE A 149 -0.40 -1.31 0.06
CA ILE A 149 0.22 -0.17 0.74
C ILE A 149 -0.75 0.99 1.03
N TYR A 150 -1.91 1.07 0.37
CA TYR A 150 -2.78 2.26 0.45
C TYR A 150 -3.19 2.62 1.89
N THR A 151 -3.52 1.62 2.72
CA THR A 151 -3.87 1.85 4.13
C THR A 151 -2.68 2.27 4.98
N GLN A 152 -1.45 1.97 4.54
CA GLN A 152 -0.20 2.16 5.28
C GLN A 152 0.50 3.49 4.96
N LEU A 153 0.12 4.16 3.87
CA LEU A 153 0.79 5.39 3.41
C LEU A 153 0.90 6.47 4.49
N LEU A 154 -0.21 6.83 5.17
CA LEU A 154 -0.19 7.83 6.25
C LEU A 154 -1.06 7.45 7.46
N TYR A 155 -2.32 7.07 7.21
CA TYR A 155 -3.35 6.94 8.25
C TYR A 155 -2.90 6.07 9.43
N ARG A 156 -2.38 4.86 9.17
CA ARG A 156 -1.92 3.95 10.23
C ARG A 156 -0.74 4.48 11.04
N ALA A 157 0.15 5.22 10.40
CA ALA A 157 1.29 5.81 11.07
C ALA A 157 0.84 6.98 11.98
N CYS A 158 -0.14 7.79 11.55
CA CYS A 158 -0.80 8.79 12.41
C CYS A 158 -1.56 8.14 13.57
N GLU A 159 -2.32 7.07 13.32
CA GLU A 159 -3.04 6.30 14.34
C GLU A 159 -2.09 5.80 15.43
N TYR A 160 -1.01 5.12 15.02
CA TYR A 160 0.02 4.65 15.94
C TYR A 160 0.61 5.79 16.77
N LYS A 161 0.92 6.93 16.16
CA LYS A 161 1.46 8.09 16.88
C LYS A 161 0.47 8.64 17.89
N LEU A 162 -0.80 8.81 17.53
CA LEU A 162 -1.83 9.30 18.45
C LEU A 162 -2.09 8.30 19.59
N ASP A 163 -2.01 6.99 19.34
CA ASP A 163 -2.07 5.99 20.40
C ASP A 163 -0.97 6.17 21.44
N THR A 164 0.25 6.46 21.00
CA THR A 164 1.34 6.76 21.94
C THR A 164 1.12 8.01 22.77
N MET A 165 0.19 8.90 22.39
CA MET A 165 -0.13 10.14 23.11
C MET A 165 -1.22 9.98 24.17
N ILE A 166 -1.99 8.88 24.13
CA ILE A 166 -3.06 8.63 25.12
C ILE A 166 -2.51 8.63 26.56
N PRO A 167 -1.40 7.93 26.87
CA PRO A 167 -0.82 7.96 28.22
C PRO A 167 -0.35 9.36 28.67
N TYR A 168 -0.17 10.30 27.74
CA TYR A 168 0.31 11.66 28.00
C TYR A 168 -0.82 12.71 28.04
N GLY A 169 -2.08 12.28 28.00
CA GLY A 169 -3.25 13.14 28.19
C GLY A 169 -4.10 13.40 26.96
N LEU A 170 -3.82 12.76 25.81
CA LEU A 170 -4.74 12.77 24.68
C LEU A 170 -5.94 11.85 24.99
N SER A 171 -7.14 12.40 25.08
CA SER A 171 -8.35 11.58 25.29
C SER A 171 -8.68 10.72 24.05
N PRO A 172 -9.21 9.49 24.21
CA PRO A 172 -9.62 8.65 23.07
C PRO A 172 -10.58 9.33 22.08
N SER A 173 -11.62 10.01 22.57
CA SER A 173 -12.55 10.76 21.70
C SER A 173 -11.84 11.77 20.81
N ARG A 174 -10.81 12.45 21.35
CA ARG A 174 -10.03 13.43 20.60
C ARG A 174 -9.10 12.78 19.59
N LYS A 175 -8.54 11.60 19.90
CA LYS A 175 -7.83 10.78 18.90
C LYS A 175 -8.76 10.47 17.73
N ASP A 176 -9.99 10.02 18.03
CA ASP A 176 -10.96 9.63 17.01
C ASP A 176 -11.38 10.81 16.14
N ASP A 177 -11.57 12.01 16.72
CA ASP A 177 -11.84 13.24 15.96
C ASP A 177 -10.70 13.58 14.99
N ILE A 178 -9.45 13.52 15.46
CA ILE A 178 -8.28 13.81 14.63
C ILE A 178 -8.13 12.79 13.51
N LEU A 179 -8.27 11.50 13.82
CA LEU A 179 -8.20 10.44 12.82
C LEU A 179 -9.33 10.54 11.79
N SER A 180 -10.55 10.88 12.23
CA SER A 180 -11.66 11.10 11.32
C SER A 180 -11.39 12.24 10.34
N PHE A 181 -10.76 13.33 10.82
CA PHE A 181 -10.35 14.42 9.96
C PHE A 181 -9.25 14.03 8.96
N ILE A 182 -8.20 13.34 9.43
CA ILE A 182 -7.12 12.82 8.57
C ILE A 182 -7.68 11.86 7.52
N LEU A 183 -8.61 10.97 7.90
CA LEU A 183 -9.25 10.02 6.99
C LEU A 183 -9.93 10.73 5.82
N GLN A 184 -10.59 11.86 6.06
CA GLN A 184 -11.22 12.66 5.00
C GLN A 184 -10.18 13.27 4.03
N GLN A 185 -8.98 13.59 4.52
CA GLN A 185 -7.91 14.12 3.68
C GLN A 185 -7.17 13.03 2.89
N MET A 186 -7.26 11.76 3.31
CA MET A 186 -6.57 10.65 2.64
C MET A 186 -6.95 10.52 1.16
N ALA A 187 -8.19 10.85 0.77
CA ALA A 187 -8.59 10.82 -0.64
C ALA A 187 -7.68 11.68 -1.53
N LYS A 188 -7.31 12.88 -1.07
CA LYS A 188 -6.39 13.78 -1.81
C LYS A 188 -4.99 13.19 -1.90
N ILE A 189 -4.50 12.62 -0.80
CA ILE A 189 -3.17 11.99 -0.75
C ILE A 189 -3.10 10.79 -1.70
N LEU A 190 -4.12 9.92 -1.66
CA LEU A 190 -4.18 8.72 -2.49
C LEU A 190 -4.28 9.08 -3.98
N HIS A 191 -5.09 10.08 -4.31
CA HIS A 191 -5.18 10.60 -5.67
C HIS A 191 -3.82 11.12 -6.16
N HIS A 192 -3.17 11.97 -5.38
CA HIS A 192 -1.84 12.50 -5.71
C HIS A 192 -0.79 11.39 -5.87
N PHE A 193 -0.78 10.42 -4.96
CA PHE A 193 0.09 9.25 -5.06
C PHE A 193 -0.15 8.47 -6.35
N ASN A 194 -1.41 8.21 -6.73
CA ASN A 194 -1.75 7.55 -7.98
C ASN A 194 -1.33 8.37 -9.21
N GLN A 195 -1.44 9.71 -9.19
CA GLN A 195 -0.93 10.57 -10.27
C GLN A 195 0.59 10.41 -10.44
N GLU A 196 1.34 10.37 -9.35
CA GLU A 196 2.79 10.14 -9.39
C GLU A 196 3.13 8.75 -9.95
N ILE A 197 2.34 7.71 -9.63
CA ILE A 197 2.48 6.38 -10.23
C ILE A 197 2.24 6.41 -11.74
N MET A 198 1.17 7.08 -12.19
CA MET A 198 0.86 7.19 -13.62
C MET A 198 1.94 7.95 -14.39
N ASN A 199 2.56 8.97 -13.78
CA ASN A 199 3.67 9.70 -14.37
C ASN A 199 4.89 8.80 -14.66
N LEU A 200 5.07 7.73 -13.86
CA LEU A 200 6.15 6.75 -14.01
C LEU A 200 5.84 5.65 -15.02
N LEU A 201 4.60 5.51 -15.49
CA LEU A 201 4.22 4.46 -16.44
C LEU A 201 4.52 4.87 -17.89
N ASN A 202 4.98 3.91 -18.69
CA ASN A 202 5.04 4.05 -20.14
C ASN A 202 3.62 4.07 -20.75
N PRO A 203 3.40 4.66 -21.95
CA PRO A 203 2.07 4.75 -22.56
C PRO A 203 1.34 3.42 -22.81
N GLU A 204 2.06 2.30 -22.92
CA GLU A 204 1.52 0.93 -23.05
C GLU A 204 1.88 0.07 -21.83
N GLY A 205 2.21 0.71 -20.71
CA GLY A 205 2.63 0.04 -19.50
C GLY A 205 1.46 -0.66 -18.80
N ILE A 206 1.80 -1.65 -17.98
CA ILE A 206 0.81 -2.45 -17.24
C ILE A 206 0.97 -2.16 -15.76
N ILE A 207 -0.14 -1.93 -15.06
CA ILE A 207 -0.13 -1.84 -13.59
C ILE A 207 -0.75 -3.11 -13.00
N PHE A 208 0.02 -3.76 -12.13
CA PHE A 208 -0.50 -4.70 -11.16
C PHE A 208 -0.72 -3.96 -9.85
N VAL A 209 -1.90 -4.10 -9.26
CA VAL A 209 -2.21 -3.49 -7.96
C VAL A 209 -2.87 -4.52 -7.07
N ALA A 210 -2.31 -4.71 -5.89
CA ALA A 210 -2.90 -5.47 -4.81
C ALA A 210 -3.36 -4.49 -3.74
N SER A 211 -4.67 -4.40 -3.50
CA SER A 211 -5.22 -3.49 -2.48
C SER A 211 -5.83 -4.27 -1.33
N ASP A 212 -5.42 -3.99 -0.10
CA ASP A 212 -6.01 -4.54 1.11
C ASP A 212 -7.36 -3.88 1.40
N ILE A 213 -8.42 -4.71 1.42
CA ILE A 213 -9.79 -4.24 1.59
C ILE A 213 -10.32 -4.62 2.97
N PHE A 214 -10.19 -5.89 3.35
CA PHE A 214 -10.65 -6.39 4.64
C PHE A 214 -9.50 -6.87 5.49
N LEU A 215 -9.42 -6.35 6.72
CA LEU A 215 -8.72 -7.01 7.81
C LEU A 215 -9.60 -8.14 8.35
N LEU A 216 -9.11 -9.38 8.24
CA LEU A 216 -9.83 -10.58 8.62
C LEU A 216 -9.28 -11.13 9.93
N THR A 217 -10.17 -11.36 10.90
CA THR A 217 -9.86 -11.97 12.19
C THR A 217 -10.61 -13.30 12.34
N ASP A 218 -11.01 -13.68 13.55
CA ASP A 218 -11.72 -14.92 13.85
C ASP A 218 -13.24 -14.71 14.08
N ASN A 219 -13.78 -13.56 13.67
CA ASN A 219 -15.23 -13.32 13.70
C ASN A 219 -15.96 -13.99 12.51
N ASP A 220 -17.28 -14.15 12.62
CA ASP A 220 -18.11 -14.85 11.63
C ASP A 220 -17.97 -14.28 10.22
N PHE A 221 -17.93 -12.95 10.09
CA PHE A 221 -17.72 -12.29 8.80
C PHE A 221 -16.37 -12.72 8.18
N SER A 222 -15.30 -12.64 8.96
CA SER A 222 -13.94 -12.98 8.51
C SER A 222 -13.82 -14.45 8.14
N LEU A 223 -14.40 -15.36 8.92
CA LEU A 223 -14.42 -16.79 8.62
C LEU A 223 -15.16 -17.08 7.31
N ASN A 224 -16.29 -16.40 7.07
CA ASN A 224 -17.03 -16.53 5.82
C ASN A 224 -16.25 -16.00 4.62
N VAL A 225 -15.55 -14.86 4.76
CA VAL A 225 -14.68 -14.32 3.71
C VAL A 225 -13.52 -15.28 3.41
N LYS A 226 -12.80 -15.75 4.44
CA LYS A 226 -11.68 -16.72 4.27
C LYS A 226 -12.14 -17.97 3.52
N LYS A 227 -13.31 -18.52 3.89
CA LYS A 227 -13.89 -19.72 3.27
C LYS A 227 -14.25 -19.53 1.78
N HIS A 228 -14.72 -18.36 1.39
CA HIS A 228 -15.24 -18.09 0.05
C HIS A 228 -14.35 -17.19 -0.80
N ILE A 229 -13.09 -16.95 -0.40
CA ILE A 229 -12.19 -16.02 -1.08
C ILE A 229 -12.03 -16.31 -2.58
N SER A 230 -12.05 -17.59 -2.98
CA SER A 230 -11.94 -18.00 -4.38
C SER A 230 -13.27 -17.93 -5.16
N ASN A 231 -14.39 -17.70 -4.50
CA ASN A 231 -15.69 -17.55 -5.13
C ASN A 231 -15.95 -16.08 -5.48
N GLN A 232 -15.63 -15.71 -6.72
CA GLN A 232 -15.66 -14.32 -7.16
C GLN A 232 -17.04 -13.67 -7.06
N LYS A 233 -18.11 -14.41 -7.39
CA LYS A 233 -19.48 -13.89 -7.29
C LYS A 233 -19.82 -13.60 -5.83
N TRP A 234 -19.59 -14.57 -4.94
CA TRP A 234 -19.88 -14.40 -3.51
C TRP A 234 -19.07 -13.25 -2.92
N MET A 235 -17.78 -13.16 -3.24
CA MET A 235 -16.93 -12.08 -2.74
C MET A 235 -17.39 -10.72 -3.24
N ASN A 236 -17.77 -10.60 -4.52
CA ASN A 236 -18.29 -9.35 -5.06
C ASN A 236 -19.64 -8.97 -4.40
N ASP A 237 -20.56 -9.91 -4.19
CA ASP A 237 -21.84 -9.65 -3.53
C ASP A 237 -21.62 -9.18 -2.08
N THR A 238 -20.76 -9.88 -1.33
CA THR A 238 -20.37 -9.51 0.04
C THR A 238 -19.72 -8.15 0.10
N TYR A 239 -18.81 -7.87 -0.84
CA TYR A 239 -18.12 -6.59 -0.94
C TYR A 239 -19.09 -5.43 -1.22
N GLN A 240 -20.02 -5.58 -2.17
CA GLN A 240 -21.02 -4.56 -2.46
C GLN A 240 -21.96 -4.30 -1.28
N ALA A 241 -22.35 -5.37 -0.55
CA ALA A 241 -23.12 -5.22 0.68
C ALA A 241 -22.34 -4.44 1.75
N TYR A 242 -21.05 -4.73 1.91
CA TYR A 242 -20.17 -4.00 2.84
C TYR A 242 -20.07 -2.51 2.47
N LEU A 243 -19.77 -2.19 1.21
CA LEU A 243 -19.70 -0.81 0.73
C LEU A 243 -21.01 -0.04 0.95
N SER A 244 -22.14 -0.70 0.71
CA SER A 244 -23.47 -0.09 0.91
C SER A 244 -23.76 0.24 2.38
N GLN A 245 -23.18 -0.52 3.31
CA GLN A 245 -23.40 -0.34 4.75
C GLN A 245 -22.39 0.60 5.39
N TYR A 246 -21.11 0.50 5.02
CA TYR A 246 -20.00 1.15 5.72
C TYR A 246 -19.28 2.21 4.87
N GLY A 247 -19.57 2.29 3.57
CA GLY A 247 -18.88 3.17 2.64
C GLY A 247 -17.57 2.58 2.12
N ILE A 248 -16.76 3.46 1.52
CA ILE A 248 -15.51 3.15 0.82
C ILE A 248 -14.34 3.29 1.79
N GLY A 249 -13.53 2.25 1.94
CA GLY A 249 -12.27 2.28 2.70
C GLY A 249 -11.11 2.88 1.92
N LEU A 250 -9.95 3.04 2.56
CA LEU A 250 -8.76 3.61 1.91
C LEU A 250 -8.24 2.76 0.75
N GLY A 251 -8.17 1.43 0.94
CA GLY A 251 -7.80 0.52 -0.14
C GLY A 251 -8.79 0.56 -1.29
N ASP A 252 -10.09 0.62 -0.98
CA ASP A 252 -11.14 0.75 -2.00
C ASP A 252 -10.97 2.02 -2.83
N PHE A 253 -10.77 3.16 -2.16
CA PHE A 253 -10.59 4.45 -2.82
C PHE A 253 -9.34 4.45 -3.69
N GLY A 254 -8.18 4.05 -3.14
CA GLY A 254 -6.91 4.07 -3.88
C GLY A 254 -6.96 3.22 -5.14
N LEU A 255 -7.59 2.03 -5.06
CA LEU A 255 -7.77 1.16 -6.21
C LEU A 255 -8.79 1.71 -7.22
N ALA A 256 -9.93 2.24 -6.75
CA ALA A 256 -10.96 2.79 -7.62
C ALA A 256 -10.44 4.01 -8.40
N ASP A 257 -9.82 4.96 -7.70
CA ASP A 257 -9.20 6.17 -8.27
C ASP A 257 -8.18 5.81 -9.36
N LEU A 258 -7.30 4.85 -9.09
CA LEU A 258 -6.35 4.39 -10.11
C LEU A 258 -7.07 3.73 -11.29
N ALA A 259 -8.05 2.87 -11.02
CA ALA A 259 -8.76 2.11 -12.05
C ALA A 259 -9.65 2.99 -12.97
N GLU A 260 -10.00 4.22 -12.58
CA GLU A 260 -10.72 5.16 -13.44
C GLU A 260 -9.91 5.59 -14.67
N HIS A 261 -8.58 5.48 -14.60
CA HIS A 261 -7.66 5.89 -15.66
C HIS A 261 -7.23 4.76 -16.60
N PHE A 262 -7.63 3.52 -16.31
CA PHE A 262 -7.17 2.33 -17.04
C PHE A 262 -8.30 1.36 -17.35
N GLN A 263 -8.12 0.56 -18.39
CA GLN A 263 -9.01 -0.57 -18.61
C GLN A 263 -8.64 -1.72 -17.67
N SER A 264 -9.58 -2.13 -16.81
CA SER A 264 -9.41 -3.32 -16.01
C SER A 264 -9.44 -4.57 -16.89
N ALA A 265 -8.29 -5.24 -17.04
CA ALA A 265 -8.19 -6.49 -17.78
C ALA A 265 -8.59 -7.70 -16.92
N MET A 266 -8.34 -7.62 -15.61
CA MET A 266 -8.61 -8.71 -14.68
C MET A 266 -8.72 -8.19 -13.25
N LYS A 267 -9.57 -8.84 -12.45
CA LYS A 267 -9.80 -8.52 -11.05
C LYS A 267 -10.14 -9.80 -10.28
N THR A 268 -9.44 -10.06 -9.18
CA THR A 268 -9.66 -11.27 -8.36
C THR A 268 -9.41 -10.99 -6.88
N TRP A 269 -10.00 -11.82 -6.02
CA TRP A 269 -9.78 -11.78 -4.57
C TRP A 269 -8.73 -12.81 -4.14
N LEU A 270 -7.83 -12.40 -3.26
CA LEU A 270 -6.79 -13.25 -2.69
C LEU A 270 -6.72 -13.04 -1.18
N LEU A 271 -6.17 -14.04 -0.48
CA LEU A 271 -5.72 -13.84 0.90
C LEU A 271 -4.26 -13.41 0.88
N TRP A 272 -3.95 -12.43 1.72
CA TRP A 272 -2.59 -11.93 1.92
C TRP A 272 -2.28 -11.86 3.42
N GLY A 273 -1.01 -12.02 3.75
CA GLY A 273 -0.49 -11.80 5.09
C GLY A 273 -1.04 -12.74 6.13
N ILE A 274 -1.13 -14.03 5.79
CA ILE A 274 -1.75 -15.04 6.65
C ILE A 274 -0.87 -15.30 7.89
N GLN A 275 -1.49 -15.06 9.04
CA GLN A 275 -1.05 -15.42 10.39
C GLN A 275 -2.11 -16.32 11.04
N THR A 276 -1.81 -16.87 12.22
CA THR A 276 -2.70 -17.78 12.96
C THR A 276 -4.12 -17.24 13.14
N HIS A 277 -4.26 -15.96 13.46
CA HIS A 277 -5.54 -15.31 13.80
C HIS A 277 -5.91 -14.13 12.90
N GLN A 278 -5.06 -13.83 11.90
CA GLN A 278 -5.20 -12.62 11.11
C GLN A 278 -4.80 -12.89 9.66
N SER A 279 -5.54 -12.32 8.73
CA SER A 279 -5.15 -12.20 7.33
C SER A 279 -5.84 -10.99 6.72
N TYR A 280 -5.53 -10.70 5.46
CA TYR A 280 -6.23 -9.68 4.70
C TYR A 280 -6.91 -10.30 3.48
N ALA A 281 -8.13 -9.86 3.17
CA ALA A 281 -8.66 -10.00 1.83
C ALA A 281 -8.12 -8.86 0.98
N VAL A 282 -7.36 -9.21 -0.06
CA VAL A 282 -6.83 -8.25 -1.01
C VAL A 282 -7.50 -8.43 -2.35
N GLN A 283 -7.69 -7.31 -3.05
CA GLN A 283 -8.18 -7.28 -4.40
C GLN A 283 -7.00 -7.05 -5.34
N PHE A 284 -6.67 -8.06 -6.14
CA PHE A 284 -5.60 -7.99 -7.13
C PHE A 284 -6.19 -7.64 -8.49
N CYS A 285 -5.70 -6.55 -9.09
CA CYS A 285 -6.15 -6.08 -10.40
C CYS A 285 -4.98 -5.95 -11.38
N VAL A 286 -5.30 -6.21 -12.64
CA VAL A 286 -4.43 -5.93 -13.80
C VAL A 286 -5.08 -4.77 -14.57
N LEU A 287 -4.35 -3.66 -14.66
CA LEU A 287 -4.78 -2.43 -15.32
C LEU A 287 -3.89 -2.18 -16.55
N LYS A 288 -4.51 -1.81 -17.67
CA LYS A 288 -3.86 -1.57 -18.97
C LYS A 288 -4.38 -0.28 -19.60
#